data_AF-A0A453PVZ7-F1
#
_entry.id   AF-A0A453PVZ7-F1
#
_cell.length_a   1.000
_cell.length_b   1.000
_cell.length_c   1.000
_cell.angle_alpha   90.00
_cell.angle_beta   90.00
_cell.angle_gamma   90.00
#
_symmetry.space_group_name_H-M   'P 1'
#
loop_
_entity.id
_entity.type
_entity.pdbx_description
1 polymer ?
#
loop_
_entity_poly.entity_id
_entity_poly.type
_entity_poly.pdbx_seq_one_letter_code
_entity_poly.pdbx_strand_id
1 'polypeptide(L)' 'LPVLLWLSPLWKAQIPLKIKIFMWQLLRDRLPSGTEVLKCHGLGNGLCPLCLVPETGMHILFSCVAAHALWCFVREALGP' A
#
# COMPACT_ATOMS: atom_id res chain seq x y z
N LEU A 1 -10.80 -10.62 10.52
CA LEU A 1 -10.24 -10.71 11.90
C LEU A 1 -8.80 -10.17 12.01
N PRO A 2 -7.84 -10.45 11.10
CA PRO A 2 -6.46 -9.96 11.22
C PRO A 2 -6.34 -8.43 11.22
N VAL A 3 -7.06 -7.74 10.33
CA VAL A 3 -7.01 -6.27 10.17
C VAL A 3 -7.40 -5.52 11.45
N LEU A 4 -8.37 -6.03 12.22
CA LEU A 4 -8.83 -5.39 13.45
C LEU A 4 -7.74 -5.37 14.53
N LEU A 5 -6.87 -6.38 14.55
CA LEU A 5 -5.78 -6.50 15.53
C LEU A 5 -4.73 -5.39 15.36
N TRP A 6 -4.49 -4.94 14.12
CA TRP A 6 -3.49 -3.93 13.79
C TRP A 6 -3.97 -2.48 13.97
N LEU A 7 -5.28 -2.26 14.13
CA LEU A 7 -5.83 -0.91 14.32
C LEU A 7 -5.41 -0.31 15.66
N SER A 8 -5.56 -1.08 16.75
CA SER A 8 -5.22 -0.63 18.11
C SER A 8 -3.77 -0.13 18.25
N PRO A 9 -2.73 -0.83 17.76
CA PRO A 9 -1.36 -0.32 17.82
C PRO A 9 -1.12 0.86 16.87
N LEU A 10 -1.73 0.89 15.67
CA LEU A 10 -1.58 1.99 14.72
C LEU A 10 -2.03 3.34 15.31
N TRP A 11 -3.16 3.34 16.03
CA TRP A 11 -3.68 4.57 16.65
C TRP A 11 -2.85 5.03 17.86
N LYS A 12 -2.16 4.10 18.54
CA LYS A 12 -1.26 4.38 19.67
C LYS A 12 0.13 4.89 19.24
N ALA A 13 0.55 4.64 18.00
CA ALA A 13 1.86 5.07 17.50
C ALA A 13 2.01 6.60 17.52
N GLN A 14 3.19 7.10 17.88
CA GLN A 14 3.53 8.54 17.89
C GLN A 14 3.93 9.01 16.47
N ILE A 15 3.03 8.84 15.51
CA ILE A 15 3.21 9.27 14.11
C ILE A 15 2.15 10.29 13.71
N PRO A 16 2.43 11.16 12.72
CA PRO A 16 1.45 12.12 12.22
C PRO A 16 0.13 11.43 11.80
N LEU A 17 -1.00 12.09 12.09
CA LEU A 17 -2.34 11.56 11.81
C LEU A 17 -2.53 11.16 10.34
N LYS A 18 -1.92 11.92 9.41
CA LYS A 18 -1.95 11.63 7.98
C LYS A 18 -1.41 10.23 7.66
N ILE A 19 -0.33 9.81 8.33
CA ILE A 19 0.25 8.48 8.14
C ILE A 19 -0.66 7.40 8.73
N LYS A 20 -1.28 7.65 9.90
CA LYS A 20 -2.26 6.72 10.49
C LYS A 20 -3.45 6.49 9.57
N ILE A 21 -4.02 7.55 9.00
CA ILE A 21 -5.15 7.45 8.07
C ILE A 21 -4.74 6.68 6.81
N PHE A 22 -3.56 6.98 6.25
CA PHE A 22 -3.04 6.28 5.09
C PHE A 22 -2.90 4.77 5.34
N MET A 23 -2.27 4.38 6.47
CA MET A 23 -2.13 2.98 6.86
C MET A 23 -3.49 2.31 7.11
N TRP A 24 -4.44 3.03 7.70
CA TRP A 24 -5.80 2.52 7.89
C TRP A 24 -6.52 2.24 6.55
N GLN A 25 -6.34 3.13 5.56
CA GLN A 25 -6.88 2.94 4.21
C GLN A 25 -6.22 1.75 3.51
N LEU A 26 -4.89 1.64 3.62
CA LEU A 26 -4.11 0.53 3.06
C LEU A 26 -4.58 -0.82 3.60
N LEU A 27 -4.70 -0.95 4.93
CA LEU A 27 -5.11 -2.20 5.60
C LEU A 27 -6.56 -2.63 5.31
N ARG A 28 -7.36 -1.76 4.69
CA ARG A 28 -8.77 -2.02 4.36
C ARG A 28 -9.03 -2.06 2.86
N ASP A 29 -7.98 -2.10 2.05
CA ASP A 29 -8.06 -2.06 0.58
C ASP A 29 -8.92 -0.86 0.11
N ARG A 30 -8.71 0.30 0.74
CA ARG A 30 -9.40 1.56 0.39
C ARG A 30 -8.52 2.49 -0.44
N LEU A 31 -7.31 2.06 -0.80
CA LEU A 31 -6.48 2.78 -1.76
C LEU A 31 -6.95 2.45 -3.18
N PRO A 32 -6.84 3.40 -4.13
CA PRO A 32 -7.21 3.19 -5.52
C PRO A 32 -6.14 2.34 -6.24
N SER A 33 -6.00 1.08 -5.86
CA SER A 33 -5.15 0.10 -6.55
C SER A 33 -5.90 -0.53 -7.72
N GLY A 34 -5.19 -1.06 -8.72
CA GLY A 34 -5.81 -1.69 -9.88
C GLY A 34 -6.87 -2.74 -9.52
N THR A 35 -6.63 -3.57 -8.50
CA THR A 35 -7.62 -4.54 -8.03
C THR A 35 -8.89 -3.89 -7.47
N GLU A 36 -8.75 -2.80 -6.72
CA GLU A 36 -9.90 -2.10 -6.12
C GLU A 36 -10.63 -1.23 -7.13
N VAL A 37 -9.93 -0.63 -8.09
CA VAL A 37 -10.53 0.10 -9.22
C VAL A 37 -11.34 -0.85 -10.10
N LEU A 38 -10.79 -2.02 -10.45
CA LEU A 38 -11.52 -3.05 -11.18
C LEU A 38 -12.76 -3.50 -10.42
N LYS A 39 -12.62 -3.76 -9.12
CA LYS A 39 -13.73 -4.19 -8.26
C LYS A 39 -14.83 -3.14 -8.11
N CYS A 40 -14.48 -1.86 -8.01
CA CYS A 40 -15.48 -0.80 -7.81
C CYS A 40 -16.12 -0.34 -9.12
N HIS A 41 -15.33 -0.22 -10.19
CA HIS A 41 -15.77 0.45 -11.43
C HIS A 41 -15.83 -0.47 -12.65
N GLY A 42 -15.35 -1.72 -12.54
CA GLY A 42 -15.31 -2.66 -13.66
C GLY A 42 -14.32 -2.30 -14.77
N LEU A 43 -13.40 -1.35 -14.51
CA LEU A 43 -12.48 -0.84 -15.52
C LEU A 43 -11.09 -1.50 -15.41
N GLY A 44 -10.51 -1.87 -16.55
CA GLY A 44 -9.17 -2.43 -16.65
C GLY A 44 -9.10 -3.92 -16.34
N ASN A 45 -7.88 -4.43 -16.10
CA ASN A 45 -7.62 -5.84 -15.78
C ASN A 45 -7.15 -6.05 -14.32
N GLY A 46 -7.02 -4.97 -13.55
CA GLY A 46 -6.54 -5.01 -12.17
C GLY A 46 -5.09 -5.45 -12.00
N LEU A 47 -4.31 -5.48 -13.08
CA LEU A 47 -2.90 -5.87 -13.07
C LEU A 47 -1.99 -4.66 -13.00
N CYS A 48 -0.83 -4.84 -12.36
CA CYS A 48 0.22 -3.84 -12.33
C CYS A 48 0.81 -3.70 -13.74
N PRO A 49 0.96 -2.48 -14.28
CA PRO A 49 1.50 -2.29 -15.63
C PRO A 49 2.98 -2.68 -15.75
N LEU A 50 3.71 -2.77 -14.64
CA LEU A 50 5.13 -3.12 -14.61
C LEU A 50 5.37 -4.62 -14.38
N CYS A 51 4.56 -5.24 -13.53
CA CYS A 51 4.79 -6.61 -13.06
C CYS A 51 3.80 -7.63 -13.65
N LEU A 52 2.70 -7.18 -14.26
CA LEU A 52 1.61 -8.02 -14.79
C LEU A 52 0.98 -8.98 -13.79
N VAL A 53 1.07 -8.67 -12.49
CA VAL A 53 0.40 -9.38 -11.39
C VAL A 53 -0.69 -8.49 -10.77
N PRO A 54 -1.63 -9.01 -9.97
CA PRO A 54 -2.68 -8.20 -9.33
C PRO A 54 -2.10 -7.00 -8.56
N GLU A 55 -2.56 -5.80 -8.92
CA GLU A 55 -2.09 -4.56 -8.31
C GLU A 55 -2.89 -4.24 -7.04
N THR A 56 -2.37 -4.69 -5.91
CA THR A 56 -2.90 -4.37 -4.57
C THR A 56 -2.16 -3.18 -3.95
N GLY A 57 -2.73 -2.55 -2.91
CA GLY A 57 -2.03 -1.50 -2.17
C GLY A 57 -0.68 -1.97 -1.60
N MET A 58 -0.59 -3.22 -1.14
CA MET A 58 0.67 -3.81 -0.69
C MET A 58 1.67 -4.01 -1.82
N HIS A 59 1.20 -4.41 -3.01
CA HIS A 59 2.05 -4.50 -4.19
C HIS A 59 2.63 -3.13 -4.56
N ILE A 60 1.78 -2.09 -4.65
CA ILE A 60 2.20 -0.73 -5.00
C ILE A 60 3.27 -0.19 -4.05
N LEU A 61 3.15 -0.47 -2.74
CA LEU A 61 4.03 0.12 -1.73
C LEU A 61 5.26 -0.72 -1.39
N PHE A 62 5.20 -2.05 -1.52
CA PHE A 62 6.23 -2.92 -0.97
C PHE A 62 6.74 -4.01 -1.90
N SER A 63 5.94 -4.52 -2.84
CA SER A 63 6.33 -5.70 -3.64
C SER A 63 6.55 -5.41 -5.13
N CYS A 64 6.11 -4.26 -5.63
CA CYS A 64 6.31 -3.85 -7.01
C CYS A 64 7.80 -3.56 -7.26
N VAL A 65 8.27 -3.82 -8.49
CA VAL A 65 9.63 -3.48 -8.90
C VAL A 65 9.95 -1.99 -8.68
N ALA A 66 8.99 -1.10 -8.91
CA ALA A 66 9.13 0.33 -8.64
C ALA A 66 9.23 0.63 -7.14
N ALA A 67 8.45 -0.07 -6.31
CA ALA A 67 8.53 0.05 -4.85
C ALA A 67 9.90 -0.37 -4.33
N HIS A 68 10.42 -1.51 -4.78
CA HIS A 68 11.77 -1.95 -4.41
C HIS A 68 12.83 -0.91 -4.80
N ALA A 69 12.78 -0.38 -6.02
CA ALA A 69 13.71 0.64 -6.47
C ALA A 69 13.63 1.91 -5.60
N LEU A 70 12.42 2.37 -5.28
CA LEU A 70 12.19 3.50 -4.40
C LEU A 70 12.76 3.25 -2.99
N TRP A 71 12.51 2.09 -2.38
CA TRP A 71 13.00 1.78 -1.04
C TRP A 71 14.52 1.61 -1.00
N CYS A 72 15.14 1.10 -2.06
CA CYS A 72 16.59 1.13 -2.20
C CYS A 72 17.09 2.57 -2.17
N PHE A 73 16.51 3.46 -2.97
CA PHE A 73 16.88 4.87 -2.98
C PHE A 73 16.69 5.55 -1.61
N VAL A 74 15.54 5.32 -0.95
CA VAL A 74 15.25 5.86 0.38
C VAL A 74 16.28 5.41 1.41
N ARG A 75 16.67 4.12 1.38
CA ARG A 75 17.72 3.59 2.27
C ARG A 75 19.06 4.28 2.04
N GLU A 76 19.48 4.44 0.79
CA GLU A 76 20.74 5.13 0.48
C GLU A 76 20.70 6.62 0.89
N ALA A 77 19.56 7.29 0.70
CA ALA A 77 19.40 8.71 1.00
C ALA A 77 19.32 9.02 2.50
N LEU A 78 18.73 8.13 3.29
CA LEU A 78 18.58 8.30 4.74
C LEU A 78 19.78 7.74 5.53
N GLY A 79 20.66 6.97 4.89
CA GLY A 79 21.75 6.27 5.54
C GLY A 79 21.29 5.09 6.40
N PRO A 80 22.23 4.26 6.87
CA PRO A 80 21.97 3.28 7.94
C PRO A 80 21.65 3.95 9.28
#